data_AF-A0A2H1FM62-F1
#
_entry.id   AF-A0A2H1FM62-F1
#
_cell.length_a   1.000
_cell.length_b   1.000
_cell.length_c   1.000
_cell.angle_alpha   90.00
_cell.angle_beta   90.00
_cell.angle_gamma   90.00
#
_symmetry.space_group_name_H-M   'P 1'
#
loop_
_entity.id
_entity.type
_entity.pdbx_description
1 polymer ?
#
loop_
_entity_poly.entity_id
_entity_poly.type
_entity_poly.pdbx_seq_one_letter_code
_entity_poly.pdbx_strand_id
1 'polypeptide(L)'
;MTSSPSSQEPTSLGVHLVGSAPFPSTSTAFREHALGLPSRLKRIPDGETGERHYFTAFQAGKFSAAPEVLVDFTDNQDSQRKDFTVEEVKAAAEKLEAKGGIETGYDVAANESYSVFRKLKEEGVIPKDVKFQVGIPSYVLPRCDCFLPQAQPNNARFVIRRRVASTIGPMINHAFQPALEPLYEASLFRALQNIQAAIPHDQLSIQLDLAVDMGFWEGQYLTPWFAQGEGANAVREYIVAYVGRMMARIEEDVELGVHFCYGDMAHKHFYEPPTTLAITSLLTHMLVFPHRISYIHFPIPVSAQTSLPTFLAPLTDITPTLMEKGLEVYPGVVQFDDEKGTRERIAAVTRACPGLNFGVATECGWGRTPEEQIGGIMELLTLLEFGGRILRARRSGKRDSGEKEGNEVMRSKPCDVKRETEPEP
;
A
#
# COMPACT_ATOMS: atom_id res chain seq x y z
N MET A 1 23.84 -41.41 19.93
CA MET A 1 22.46 -41.04 19.60
C MET A 1 22.47 -39.56 19.26
N THR A 2 22.53 -39.24 17.97
CA THR A 2 22.46 -37.87 17.46
C THR A 2 20.98 -37.46 17.48
N SER A 3 20.61 -36.54 18.37
CA SER A 3 19.29 -35.95 18.40
C SER A 3 19.06 -35.15 17.13
N SER A 4 18.09 -35.57 16.32
CA SER A 4 17.57 -34.77 15.20
C SER A 4 17.13 -33.39 15.71
N PRO A 5 17.38 -32.30 14.96
CA PRO A 5 16.83 -31.00 15.32
C PRO A 5 15.31 -31.09 15.29
N SER A 6 14.69 -30.77 16.43
CA SER A 6 13.25 -30.58 16.52
C SER A 6 12.84 -29.57 15.46
N SER A 7 12.02 -30.01 14.50
CA SER A 7 11.34 -29.13 13.55
C SER A 7 10.33 -28.30 14.33
N GLN A 8 10.77 -27.20 14.92
CA GLN A 8 9.85 -26.21 15.47
C GLN A 8 9.02 -25.68 14.30
N GLU A 9 7.70 -25.86 14.38
CA GLU A 9 6.79 -25.23 13.42
C GLU A 9 7.02 -23.70 13.46
N PRO A 10 7.06 -23.02 12.30
CA PRO A 10 7.28 -21.59 12.25
C PRO A 10 6.22 -20.86 13.08
N THR A 11 6.67 -20.00 13.98
CA THR A 11 5.77 -19.14 14.76
C THR A 11 5.32 -18.01 13.85
N SER A 12 4.01 -17.90 13.61
CA SER A 12 3.46 -16.85 12.76
C SER A 12 3.79 -15.47 13.34
N LEU A 13 4.33 -14.57 12.51
CA LEU A 13 4.56 -13.17 12.89
C LEU A 13 3.27 -12.33 12.97
N GLY A 14 2.12 -12.97 12.82
CA GLY A 14 0.81 -12.33 12.81
C GLY A 14 0.46 -11.75 11.44
N VAL A 15 -0.16 -10.57 11.45
CA VAL A 15 -0.69 -9.87 10.29
C VAL A 15 0.02 -8.54 10.12
N HIS A 16 0.33 -8.21 8.87
CA HIS A 16 0.76 -6.88 8.47
C HIS A 16 -0.33 -6.20 7.65
N LEU A 17 -0.58 -4.94 7.98
CA LEU A 17 -1.48 -4.04 7.29
C LEU A 17 -0.64 -3.02 6.54
N VAL A 18 -0.86 -2.86 5.24
CA VAL A 18 0.04 -2.07 4.38
C VAL A 18 -0.06 -0.58 4.67
N GLY A 19 -1.26 -0.04 4.80
CA GLY A 19 -1.47 1.42 4.91
C GLY A 19 -2.94 1.78 4.75
N SER A 20 -3.31 2.16 3.53
CA SER A 20 -4.66 2.58 3.16
C SER A 20 -5.77 1.58 3.52
N ALA A 21 -6.94 2.11 3.90
CA ALA A 21 -8.16 1.35 4.09
C ALA A 21 -9.40 2.21 3.79
N PRO A 22 -10.52 1.63 3.32
CA PRO A 22 -11.67 2.39 2.84
C PRO A 22 -12.59 2.80 4.00
N PHE A 23 -12.02 3.34 5.07
CA PHE A 23 -12.76 3.75 6.26
C PHE A 23 -13.01 5.27 6.27
N PRO A 24 -14.12 5.73 6.88
CA PRO A 24 -14.49 7.14 6.86
C PRO A 24 -13.59 8.04 7.72
N SER A 25 -12.83 7.47 8.66
CA SER A 25 -11.95 8.24 9.55
C SER A 25 -10.81 7.38 10.11
N THR A 26 -9.73 8.05 10.52
CA THR A 26 -8.60 7.42 11.24
C THR A 26 -9.05 6.68 12.50
N SER A 27 -10.00 7.25 13.27
CA SER A 27 -10.52 6.57 14.47
C SER A 27 -11.29 5.30 14.11
N THR A 28 -12.04 5.30 13.02
CA THR A 28 -12.74 4.10 12.54
C THR A 28 -11.71 3.06 12.08
N ALA A 29 -10.72 3.47 11.28
CA ALA A 29 -9.67 2.57 10.81
C ALA A 29 -8.96 1.85 11.96
N PHE A 30 -8.47 2.58 12.96
CA PHE A 30 -7.83 1.96 14.11
C PHE A 30 -8.73 0.98 14.88
N ARG A 31 -10.01 1.32 15.08
CA ARG A 31 -10.97 0.45 15.78
C ARG A 31 -11.26 -0.81 14.99
N GLU A 32 -11.52 -0.69 13.69
CA GLU A 32 -11.81 -1.84 12.81
C GLU A 32 -10.60 -2.77 12.71
N HIS A 33 -9.38 -2.24 12.55
CA HIS A 33 -8.17 -3.04 12.55
C HIS A 33 -7.96 -3.79 13.88
N ALA A 34 -8.09 -3.09 15.02
CA ALA A 34 -7.89 -3.69 16.33
C ALA A 34 -8.96 -4.76 16.67
N LEU A 35 -10.22 -4.51 16.30
CA LEU A 35 -11.34 -5.44 16.53
C LEU A 35 -11.31 -6.64 15.59
N GLY A 36 -10.96 -6.42 14.31
CA GLY A 36 -10.93 -7.48 13.30
C GLY A 36 -9.75 -8.42 13.42
N LEU A 37 -8.63 -7.96 14.00
CA LEU A 37 -7.36 -8.71 14.06
C LEU A 37 -6.77 -8.72 15.49
N PRO A 38 -7.53 -9.18 16.50
CA PRO A 38 -7.11 -9.12 17.90
C PRO A 38 -5.84 -9.94 18.13
N SER A 39 -4.84 -9.35 18.79
CA SER A 39 -3.55 -9.99 19.12
C SER A 39 -2.73 -10.48 17.91
N ARG A 40 -3.01 -9.96 16.71
CA ARG A 40 -2.31 -10.35 15.46
C ARG A 40 -1.42 -9.25 14.90
N LEU A 41 -1.54 -8.02 15.40
CA LEU A 41 -0.89 -6.85 14.85
C LEU A 41 0.31 -6.45 15.71
N LYS A 42 1.46 -6.20 15.09
CA LYS A 42 2.59 -5.49 15.71
C LYS A 42 2.53 -3.99 15.46
N ARG A 43 1.85 -3.60 14.38
CA ARG A 43 1.81 -2.25 13.81
C ARG A 43 0.40 -1.99 13.27
N ILE A 44 -0.10 -0.76 13.40
CA ILE A 44 -1.38 -0.36 12.81
C ILE A 44 -1.21 0.95 12.05
N PRO A 45 -1.54 1.00 10.75
CA PRO A 45 -1.62 2.23 9.99
C PRO A 45 -2.94 2.97 10.26
N ASP A 46 -2.96 4.27 9.98
CA ASP A 46 -4.14 5.12 10.16
C ASP A 46 -5.21 4.97 9.06
N GLY A 47 -4.97 4.11 8.07
CA GLY A 47 -5.88 3.87 6.95
C GLY A 47 -5.84 4.93 5.85
N GLU A 48 -5.00 5.97 5.96
CA GLU A 48 -4.89 7.04 4.95
C GLU A 48 -6.24 7.68 4.58
N THR A 49 -7.08 7.92 5.59
CA THR A 49 -8.45 8.39 5.39
C THR A 49 -8.52 9.88 4.96
N GLY A 50 -9.69 10.32 4.51
CA GLY A 50 -9.92 11.73 4.15
C GLY A 50 -9.25 12.13 2.82
N GLU A 51 -8.57 13.28 2.79
CA GLU A 51 -7.89 13.76 1.58
C GLU A 51 -6.80 12.80 1.08
N ARG A 52 -6.22 12.01 1.99
CA ARG A 52 -5.18 11.01 1.71
C ARG A 52 -5.71 9.71 1.13
N HIS A 53 -7.02 9.61 0.88
CA HIS A 53 -7.58 8.46 0.19
C HIS A 53 -6.90 8.32 -1.19
N TYR A 54 -6.32 7.15 -1.47
CA TYR A 54 -5.38 6.88 -2.58
C TYR A 54 -3.92 7.34 -2.37
N PHE A 55 -3.46 7.39 -1.13
CA PHE A 55 -2.08 7.59 -0.67
C PHE A 55 -1.43 8.91 -1.11
N THR A 56 -1.07 9.08 -2.38
CA THR A 56 -0.31 10.24 -2.88
C THR A 56 -1.14 11.25 -3.68
N ALA A 57 -2.40 10.95 -4.00
CA ALA A 57 -3.24 11.84 -4.81
C ALA A 57 -3.39 13.25 -4.21
N PHE A 58 -3.42 13.36 -2.87
CA PHE A 58 -3.50 14.63 -2.14
C PHE A 58 -2.27 15.54 -2.33
N GLN A 59 -1.13 14.99 -2.76
CA GLN A 59 0.09 15.74 -2.98
C GLN A 59 -0.05 16.75 -4.13
N ALA A 60 -0.91 16.50 -5.13
CA ALA A 60 -1.10 17.43 -6.25
C ALA A 60 -1.53 18.83 -5.77
N GLY A 61 -2.40 18.89 -4.77
CA GLY A 61 -2.85 20.16 -4.18
C GLY A 61 -1.74 20.94 -3.46
N LYS A 62 -0.63 20.29 -3.10
CA LYS A 62 0.50 20.93 -2.40
C LYS A 62 1.39 21.76 -3.34
N PHE A 63 1.16 21.70 -4.66
CA PHE A 63 1.82 22.52 -5.68
C PHE A 63 0.99 23.76 -6.08
N SER A 64 -0.02 24.14 -5.29
CA SER A 64 -0.91 25.28 -5.61
C SER A 64 -0.22 26.64 -5.76
N ALA A 65 1.00 26.80 -5.25
CA ALA A 65 1.82 28.00 -5.47
C ALA A 65 2.46 28.08 -6.87
N ALA A 66 2.53 26.95 -7.57
CA ALA A 66 3.03 26.84 -8.94
C ALA A 66 2.17 25.83 -9.73
N PRO A 67 0.87 26.12 -9.97
CA PRO A 67 -0.05 25.17 -10.62
C PRO A 67 0.38 24.78 -12.03
N GLU A 68 1.21 25.59 -12.71
CA GLU A 68 1.78 25.31 -14.02
C GLU A 68 2.68 24.07 -14.08
N VAL A 69 3.16 23.59 -12.93
CA VAL A 69 4.00 22.38 -12.86
C VAL A 69 3.17 21.10 -12.97
N LEU A 70 1.86 21.19 -12.77
CA LEU A 70 0.96 20.05 -12.84
C LEU A 70 0.63 19.74 -14.30
N VAL A 71 0.48 18.45 -14.59
CA VAL A 71 -0.05 18.01 -15.89
C VAL A 71 -1.52 18.43 -15.98
N ASP A 72 -1.90 19.05 -17.11
CA ASP A 72 -3.30 19.34 -17.42
C ASP A 72 -4.02 18.07 -17.92
N PHE A 73 -5.24 17.84 -17.44
CA PHE A 73 -6.02 16.63 -17.70
C PHE A 73 -7.42 17.00 -18.20
N THR A 74 -7.53 17.86 -19.22
CA THR A 74 -8.82 18.17 -19.85
C THR A 74 -9.32 17.00 -20.73
N ASP A 75 -10.58 16.58 -20.53
CA ASP A 75 -11.35 15.66 -21.40
C ASP A 75 -10.76 14.26 -21.68
N ASN A 76 -9.96 13.69 -20.77
CA ASN A 76 -9.20 12.45 -21.02
C ASN A 76 -8.35 12.49 -22.30
N GLN A 77 -8.15 13.69 -22.85
CA GLN A 77 -7.19 13.93 -23.89
C GLN A 77 -5.93 14.38 -23.20
N ASP A 78 -4.81 13.80 -23.65
CA ASP A 78 -3.49 14.24 -23.26
C ASP A 78 -3.34 15.66 -23.81
N SER A 79 -3.72 16.66 -23.00
CA SER A 79 -3.63 18.06 -23.42
C SER A 79 -2.15 18.30 -23.69
N GLN A 80 -1.88 18.69 -24.93
CA GLN A 80 -0.56 18.76 -25.53
C GLN A 80 0.49 19.22 -24.52
N ARG A 81 1.55 18.40 -24.37
CA ARG A 81 2.75 18.74 -23.58
C ARG A 81 3.14 20.17 -23.92
N LYS A 82 2.87 21.08 -22.98
CA LYS A 82 3.35 22.44 -23.10
C LYS A 82 4.86 22.37 -22.90
N ASP A 83 5.61 22.77 -23.90
CA ASP A 83 7.04 22.99 -23.73
C ASP A 83 7.22 24.23 -22.83
N PHE A 84 8.09 24.10 -21.84
CA PHE A 84 8.44 25.17 -20.92
C PHE A 84 9.87 25.60 -21.18
N THR A 85 10.09 26.91 -21.15
CA THR A 85 11.43 27.50 -21.17
C THR A 85 12.15 27.20 -19.86
N VAL A 86 13.49 27.24 -19.88
CA VAL A 86 14.31 27.05 -18.69
C VAL A 86 13.97 28.10 -17.63
N GLU A 87 13.64 29.33 -18.06
CA GLU A 87 13.22 30.43 -17.21
C GLU A 87 11.88 30.17 -16.53
N GLU A 88 10.90 29.59 -17.24
CA GLU A 88 9.61 29.19 -16.64
C GLU A 88 9.78 28.07 -15.61
N VAL A 89 10.61 27.08 -15.90
CA VAL A 89 10.93 25.99 -14.95
C VAL A 89 11.59 26.54 -13.68
N LYS A 90 12.58 27.41 -13.86
CA LYS A 90 13.28 28.05 -12.73
C LYS A 90 12.34 28.92 -11.91
N ALA A 91 11.51 29.74 -12.56
CA ALA A 91 10.55 30.61 -11.87
C ALA A 91 9.54 29.80 -11.04
N ALA A 92 9.08 28.64 -11.52
CA ALA A 92 8.19 27.76 -10.76
C ALA A 92 8.87 27.18 -9.51
N ALA A 93 10.12 26.73 -9.63
CA ALA A 93 10.90 26.25 -8.49
C ALA A 93 11.13 27.36 -7.45
N GLU A 94 11.52 28.57 -7.88
CA GLU A 94 11.72 29.74 -7.01
C GLU A 94 10.44 30.14 -6.27
N LYS A 95 9.25 30.04 -6.91
CA LYS A 95 7.96 30.28 -6.24
C LYS A 95 7.72 29.33 -5.08
N LEU A 96 8.06 28.04 -5.24
CA LEU A 96 7.90 27.03 -4.19
C LEU A 96 8.94 27.23 -3.07
N GLU A 97 10.19 27.51 -3.43
CA GLU A 97 11.24 27.84 -2.45
C GLU A 97 10.89 29.08 -1.61
N ALA A 98 10.39 30.15 -2.24
CA ALA A 98 10.00 31.38 -1.55
C ALA A 98 8.86 31.18 -0.53
N LYS A 99 8.13 30.05 -0.60
CA LYS A 99 7.13 29.63 0.39
C LYS A 99 7.68 28.76 1.52
N GLY A 100 8.98 28.46 1.52
CA GLY A 100 9.61 27.53 2.46
C GLY A 100 9.69 26.08 1.94
N GLY A 101 9.50 25.88 0.63
CA GLY A 101 9.43 24.57 0.01
C GLY A 101 7.99 24.06 -0.12
N ILE A 102 7.85 22.74 -0.26
CA ILE A 102 6.55 22.10 -0.47
C ILE A 102 6.03 21.59 0.88
N GLU A 103 4.84 22.01 1.28
CA GLU A 103 4.20 21.48 2.49
C GLU A 103 3.55 20.13 2.17
N THR A 104 4.30 19.04 2.33
CA THR A 104 3.84 17.68 1.99
C THR A 104 2.64 17.25 2.86
N GLY A 105 2.61 17.67 4.12
CA GLY A 105 1.53 17.34 5.07
C GLY A 105 1.56 15.91 5.60
N TYR A 106 2.59 15.11 5.29
CA TYR A 106 2.75 13.77 5.86
C TYR A 106 2.93 13.81 7.38
N ASP A 107 3.71 14.78 7.86
CA ASP A 107 3.94 15.03 9.28
C ASP A 107 2.71 15.55 10.01
N VAL A 108 1.99 16.50 9.40
CA VAL A 108 0.71 17.00 9.93
C VAL A 108 -0.27 15.85 10.12
N ALA A 109 -0.47 15.04 9.08
CA ALA A 109 -1.37 13.90 9.13
C ALA A 109 -0.92 12.83 10.14
N ALA A 110 0.38 12.51 10.20
CA ALA A 110 0.92 11.55 11.15
C ALA A 110 0.71 12.00 12.60
N ASN A 111 0.90 13.29 12.89
CA ASN A 111 0.73 13.85 14.23
C ASN A 111 -0.74 13.85 14.68
N GLU A 112 -1.66 14.19 13.77
CA GLU A 112 -3.09 14.10 14.01
C GLU A 112 -3.52 12.64 14.26
N SER A 113 -3.08 11.72 13.40
CA SER A 113 -3.35 10.29 13.54
C SER A 113 -2.76 9.70 14.82
N TYR A 114 -1.53 10.08 15.20
CA TYR A 114 -0.89 9.62 16.43
C TYR A 114 -1.64 10.10 17.68
N SER A 115 -2.22 11.28 17.65
CA SER A 115 -3.06 11.78 18.75
C SER A 115 -4.29 10.89 18.98
N VAL A 116 -4.91 10.42 17.89
CA VAL A 116 -6.02 9.44 17.96
C VAL A 116 -5.50 8.08 18.43
N PHE A 117 -4.37 7.61 17.88
CA PHE A 117 -3.75 6.34 18.23
C PHE A 117 -3.42 6.24 19.72
N ARG A 118 -2.79 7.28 20.30
CA ARG A 118 -2.50 7.35 21.75
C ARG A 118 -3.75 7.24 22.59
N LYS A 119 -4.80 8.00 22.26
CA LYS A 119 -6.07 7.95 22.97
C LYS A 119 -6.66 6.53 22.95
N LEU A 120 -6.61 5.85 21.81
CA LEU A 120 -7.10 4.47 21.70
C LEU A 120 -6.23 3.45 22.44
N LYS A 121 -4.93 3.70 22.62
CA LYS A 121 -4.05 2.90 23.51
C LYS A 121 -4.39 3.13 24.98
N GLU A 122 -4.66 4.36 25.38
CA GLU A 122 -5.08 4.71 26.74
C GLU A 122 -6.44 4.08 27.10
N GLU A 123 -7.37 4.04 26.13
CA GLU A 123 -8.67 3.35 26.24
C GLU A 123 -8.56 1.81 26.24
N GLY A 124 -7.39 1.25 25.95
CA GLY A 124 -7.17 -0.19 25.85
C GLY A 124 -7.74 -0.84 24.59
N VAL A 125 -8.17 -0.04 23.61
CA VAL A 125 -8.62 -0.53 22.29
C VAL A 125 -7.43 -1.06 21.49
N ILE A 126 -6.33 -0.32 21.49
CA ILE A 126 -5.06 -0.75 20.87
C ILE A 126 -4.13 -1.27 21.96
N PRO A 127 -3.55 -2.49 21.82
CA PRO A 127 -2.60 -3.02 22.79
C PRO A 127 -1.37 -2.13 22.98
N LYS A 128 -0.77 -2.17 24.18
CA LYS A 128 0.32 -1.26 24.57
C LYS A 128 1.61 -1.46 23.76
N ASP A 129 1.86 -2.69 23.30
CA ASP A 129 3.02 -3.12 22.54
C ASP A 129 2.89 -2.85 21.03
N VAL A 130 1.71 -2.48 20.55
CA VAL A 130 1.48 -2.15 19.14
C VAL A 130 2.04 -0.77 18.81
N LYS A 131 2.77 -0.68 17.69
CA LYS A 131 3.32 0.55 17.13
C LYS A 131 2.35 1.23 16.15
N PHE A 132 2.46 2.54 16.04
CA PHE A 132 1.81 3.32 15.00
C PHE A 132 2.67 3.27 13.73
N GLN A 133 2.05 2.88 12.60
CA GLN A 133 2.72 2.76 11.31
C GLN A 133 2.44 4.00 10.44
N VAL A 134 3.49 4.59 9.90
CA VAL A 134 3.41 5.72 8.95
C VAL A 134 4.04 5.30 7.62
N GLY A 135 3.25 5.26 6.57
CA GLY A 135 3.72 5.03 5.20
C GLY A 135 4.23 6.32 4.55
N ILE A 136 5.43 6.26 3.97
CA ILE A 136 6.11 7.37 3.30
C ILE A 136 6.51 6.90 1.89
N PRO A 137 6.04 7.58 0.82
CA PRO A 137 6.42 7.22 -0.54
C PRO A 137 7.87 7.60 -0.83
N SER A 138 8.45 7.04 -1.88
CA SER A 138 9.67 7.61 -2.46
C SER A 138 9.41 9.04 -3.00
N TYR A 139 10.40 9.92 -2.88
CA TYR A 139 10.32 11.30 -3.40
C TYR A 139 10.57 11.38 -4.92
N VAL A 140 10.92 10.27 -5.55
CA VAL A 140 11.34 10.25 -6.95
C VAL A 140 10.18 10.60 -7.89
N LEU A 141 10.49 11.38 -8.92
CA LEU A 141 9.50 11.80 -9.91
C LEU A 141 9.68 10.99 -11.22
N PRO A 142 8.76 10.08 -11.61
CA PRO A 142 8.85 9.41 -12.91
C PRO A 142 8.57 10.32 -14.10
N ARG A 143 9.35 10.10 -15.18
CA ARG A 143 8.95 10.51 -16.53
C ARG A 143 7.91 9.51 -17.04
N CYS A 144 6.65 9.91 -17.06
CA CYS A 144 5.59 9.15 -17.70
C CYS A 144 5.65 9.32 -19.23
N ASP A 145 6.55 8.57 -19.88
CA ASP A 145 6.61 8.48 -21.35
C ASP A 145 6.04 7.17 -21.90
N CYS A 146 5.77 6.17 -21.06
CA CYS A 146 5.14 4.94 -21.50
C CYS A 146 3.65 4.99 -21.20
N PHE A 147 2.87 5.15 -22.26
CA PHE A 147 1.49 4.73 -22.29
C PHE A 147 1.39 3.31 -21.74
N LEU A 148 0.48 3.08 -20.79
CA LEU A 148 -0.10 1.75 -20.65
C LEU A 148 -0.67 1.42 -22.03
N PRO A 149 -0.20 0.35 -22.72
CA PRO A 149 -0.70 0.02 -24.04
C PRO A 149 -2.22 0.00 -23.98
N GLN A 150 -2.85 0.71 -24.93
CA GLN A 150 -4.29 0.86 -24.98
C GLN A 150 -4.95 -0.49 -24.73
N ALA A 151 -5.62 -0.62 -23.58
CA ALA A 151 -6.55 -1.70 -23.41
C ALA A 151 -7.61 -1.52 -24.52
N GLN A 152 -7.93 -2.63 -25.18
CA GLN A 152 -8.78 -2.76 -26.35
C GLN A 152 -9.95 -1.73 -26.40
N PRO A 153 -10.30 -1.23 -27.60
CA PRO A 153 -11.04 0.03 -27.83
C PRO A 153 -12.51 0.09 -27.37
N ASN A 154 -12.99 -0.79 -26.49
CA ASN A 154 -14.43 -0.91 -26.22
C ASN A 154 -14.92 -0.40 -24.87
N ASN A 155 -14.13 0.35 -24.08
CA ASN A 155 -14.64 0.95 -22.85
C ASN A 155 -13.96 2.29 -22.47
N ALA A 156 -14.43 3.38 -23.07
CA ALA A 156 -13.97 4.75 -22.80
C ALA A 156 -14.18 5.24 -21.34
N ARG A 157 -14.93 4.51 -20.50
CA ARG A 157 -15.07 4.79 -19.05
C ARG A 157 -13.93 4.25 -18.17
N PHE A 158 -13.04 3.42 -18.71
CA PHE A 158 -12.00 2.72 -17.94
C PHE A 158 -10.64 3.44 -17.87
N VAL A 159 -10.45 4.51 -18.64
CA VAL A 159 -9.15 5.21 -18.77
C VAL A 159 -8.81 6.07 -17.55
N ILE A 160 -9.83 6.50 -16.78
CA ILE A 160 -9.69 7.43 -15.62
C ILE A 160 -9.01 6.77 -14.39
N ARG A 161 -8.93 5.43 -14.33
CA ARG A 161 -8.61 4.68 -13.09
C ARG A 161 -7.22 4.04 -13.02
N ARG A 162 -6.36 4.18 -14.03
CA ARG A 162 -5.04 3.52 -14.09
C ARG A 162 -3.87 4.44 -13.70
N ARG A 163 -3.98 5.16 -12.60
CA ARG A 163 -2.87 5.96 -12.06
C ARG A 163 -2.03 5.09 -11.13
N VAL A 164 -0.72 5.01 -11.37
CA VAL A 164 0.26 4.48 -10.41
C VAL A 164 0.25 5.43 -9.22
N ALA A 165 -0.64 5.22 -8.24
CA ALA A 165 -0.98 6.21 -7.22
C ALA A 165 -0.04 6.20 -6.01
N SER A 166 1.25 6.00 -6.25
CA SER A 166 2.23 5.77 -5.19
C SER A 166 3.36 6.80 -5.14
N THR A 167 3.50 7.69 -6.13
CA THR A 167 4.31 8.90 -6.02
C THR A 167 3.64 10.08 -6.74
N ILE A 168 4.11 11.30 -6.48
CA ILE A 168 3.57 12.53 -7.08
C ILE A 168 4.01 12.73 -8.54
N GLY A 169 5.11 12.11 -8.97
CA GLY A 169 5.72 12.43 -10.27
C GLY A 169 4.85 12.22 -11.52
N PRO A 170 3.92 11.24 -11.59
CA PRO A 170 2.97 11.17 -12.71
C PRO A 170 2.04 12.39 -12.84
N MET A 171 1.95 13.23 -11.81
CA MET A 171 1.15 14.45 -11.80
C MET A 171 1.99 15.71 -12.07
N ILE A 172 3.33 15.60 -12.07
CA ILE A 172 4.27 16.69 -12.34
C ILE A 172 4.69 16.63 -13.81
N ASN A 173 4.53 17.73 -14.53
CA ASN A 173 4.99 17.85 -15.90
C ASN A 173 6.51 17.63 -15.96
N HIS A 174 6.92 16.79 -16.91
CA HIS A 174 8.30 16.34 -17.09
C HIS A 174 9.34 17.47 -17.08
N ALA A 175 9.04 18.63 -17.69
CA ALA A 175 9.97 19.75 -17.75
C ALA A 175 10.41 20.26 -16.37
N PHE A 176 9.55 20.11 -15.36
CA PHE A 176 9.80 20.57 -14.00
C PHE A 176 10.43 19.52 -13.10
N GLN A 177 10.36 18.23 -13.43
CA GLN A 177 10.79 17.14 -12.54
C GLN A 177 12.24 17.28 -12.04
N PRO A 178 13.24 17.60 -12.90
CA PRO A 178 14.62 17.77 -12.44
C PRO A 178 14.78 18.93 -11.43
N ALA A 179 14.01 20.01 -11.59
CA ALA A 179 14.06 21.17 -10.71
C ALA A 179 13.27 20.95 -9.42
N LEU A 180 12.23 20.12 -9.45
CA LEU A 180 11.32 19.91 -8.32
C LEU A 180 11.69 18.71 -7.44
N GLU A 181 12.35 17.67 -7.97
CA GLU A 181 12.73 16.49 -7.18
C GLU A 181 13.58 16.87 -5.95
N PRO A 182 14.62 17.74 -6.03
CA PRO A 182 15.38 18.17 -4.85
C PRO A 182 14.54 18.93 -3.82
N LEU A 183 13.57 19.73 -4.27
CA LEU A 183 12.66 20.47 -3.38
C LEU A 183 11.71 19.53 -2.66
N TYR A 184 11.17 18.54 -3.38
CA TYR A 184 10.30 17.53 -2.80
C TYR A 184 11.07 16.59 -1.88
N GLU A 185 12.30 16.19 -2.21
CA GLU A 185 13.24 15.45 -1.34
C GLU A 185 13.42 16.19 0.00
N ALA A 186 13.84 17.45 -0.05
CA ALA A 186 14.06 18.24 1.15
C ALA A 186 12.78 18.39 2.00
N SER A 187 11.63 18.53 1.35
CA SER A 187 10.33 18.67 2.00
C SER A 187 9.85 17.36 2.66
N LEU A 188 10.07 16.22 2.02
CA LEU A 188 9.75 14.91 2.58
C LEU A 188 10.68 14.56 3.74
N PHE A 189 11.96 14.92 3.65
CA PHE A 189 12.92 14.75 4.75
C PHE A 189 12.59 15.64 5.96
N ARG A 190 12.10 16.86 5.73
CA ARG A 190 11.55 17.70 6.79
C ARG A 190 10.35 17.05 7.46
N ALA A 191 9.43 16.46 6.68
CA ALA A 191 8.30 15.73 7.25
C ALA A 191 8.74 14.52 8.09
N LEU A 192 9.66 13.70 7.59
CA LEU A 192 10.25 12.58 8.35
C LEU A 192 10.87 13.04 9.67
N GLN A 193 11.61 14.15 9.65
CA GLN A 193 12.19 14.73 10.86
C GLN A 193 11.10 15.16 11.86
N ASN A 194 10.06 15.85 11.38
CA ASN A 194 8.96 16.33 12.23
C ASN A 194 8.15 15.18 12.85
N ILE A 195 7.92 14.09 12.10
CA ILE A 195 7.24 12.88 12.59
C ILE A 195 8.02 12.27 13.75
N GLN A 196 9.32 12.06 13.57
CA GLN A 196 10.18 11.43 14.58
C GLN A 196 10.37 12.32 15.81
N ALA A 197 10.39 13.64 15.64
CA ALA A 197 10.43 14.58 16.76
C ALA A 197 9.14 14.60 17.59
N ALA A 198 7.99 14.30 16.99
CA ALA A 198 6.68 14.39 17.63
C ALA A 198 6.17 13.06 18.22
N ILE A 199 6.65 11.93 17.68
CA ILE A 199 6.16 10.59 18.03
C ILE A 199 7.27 9.80 18.72
N PRO A 200 7.06 9.26 19.93
CA PRO A 200 8.03 8.39 20.59
C PRO A 200 8.51 7.25 19.69
N HIS A 201 9.83 7.10 19.54
CA HIS A 201 10.45 6.16 18.60
C HIS A 201 10.06 4.70 18.90
N ASP A 202 9.91 4.35 20.18
CA ASP A 202 9.45 3.03 20.63
C ASP A 202 8.00 2.72 20.24
N GLN A 203 7.22 3.73 19.86
CA GLN A 203 5.84 3.61 19.37
C GLN A 203 5.71 3.86 17.87
N LEU A 204 6.79 4.20 17.16
CA LEU A 204 6.76 4.55 15.75
C LEU A 204 7.35 3.42 14.88
N SER A 205 6.70 3.21 13.74
CA SER A 205 7.18 2.40 12.64
C SER A 205 7.03 3.20 11.35
N ILE A 206 8.13 3.39 10.62
CA ILE A 206 8.14 4.09 9.33
C ILE A 206 8.26 3.04 8.23
N GLN A 207 7.31 3.05 7.30
CA GLN A 207 7.33 2.20 6.13
C GLN A 207 7.70 3.02 4.89
N LEU A 208 8.73 2.59 4.17
CA LEU A 208 9.02 3.12 2.85
C LEU A 208 8.20 2.36 1.80
N ASP A 209 7.35 3.08 1.09
CA ASP A 209 6.52 2.54 0.02
C ASP A 209 7.22 2.75 -1.32
N LEU A 210 7.84 1.68 -1.83
CA LEU A 210 8.64 1.67 -3.05
C LEU A 210 7.81 1.08 -4.19
N ALA A 211 7.33 1.94 -5.08
CA ALA A 211 6.31 1.54 -6.04
C ALA A 211 6.70 1.87 -7.48
N VAL A 212 6.82 3.16 -7.81
CA VAL A 212 7.39 3.58 -9.10
C VAL A 212 8.84 3.09 -9.23
N ASP A 213 9.51 2.98 -8.09
CA ASP A 213 10.82 2.38 -7.86
C ASP A 213 10.89 0.97 -8.44
N MET A 214 9.86 0.14 -8.18
CA MET A 214 9.79 -1.22 -8.74
C MET A 214 9.55 -1.19 -10.24
N GLY A 215 8.71 -0.29 -10.74
CA GLY A 215 8.54 -0.07 -12.18
C GLY A 215 9.87 0.28 -12.87
N PHE A 216 10.65 1.20 -12.30
CA PHE A 216 11.97 1.55 -12.81
C PHE A 216 12.98 0.41 -12.71
N TRP A 217 12.97 -0.33 -11.60
CA TRP A 217 13.90 -1.44 -11.37
C TRP A 217 13.73 -2.57 -12.39
N GLU A 218 12.47 -2.85 -12.73
CA GLU A 218 12.03 -3.81 -13.75
C GLU A 218 12.24 -3.27 -15.18
N GLY A 219 12.41 -1.95 -15.33
CA GLY A 219 12.47 -1.28 -16.62
C GLY A 219 11.14 -1.31 -17.38
N GLN A 220 10.01 -1.34 -16.66
CA GLN A 220 8.66 -1.49 -17.21
C GLN A 220 7.81 -0.26 -16.94
N TYR A 221 7.04 0.16 -17.96
CA TYR A 221 5.99 1.20 -17.93
C TYR A 221 6.39 2.61 -17.48
N LEU A 222 7.57 2.81 -16.89
CA LEU A 222 8.02 4.10 -16.40
C LEU A 222 9.51 4.21 -16.68
N THR A 223 9.92 5.36 -17.19
CA THR A 223 11.34 5.73 -17.31
C THR A 223 11.54 6.92 -16.40
N PRO A 224 12.58 7.00 -15.56
CA PRO A 224 12.80 8.20 -14.77
C PRO A 224 13.34 9.36 -15.63
N TRP A 225 13.15 10.62 -15.20
CA TRP A 225 13.70 11.77 -15.92
C TRP A 225 15.24 11.73 -15.99
N PHE A 226 15.89 11.08 -15.01
CA PHE A 226 17.35 10.90 -14.96
C PHE A 226 17.89 9.78 -15.87
N ALA A 227 17.04 8.99 -16.53
CA ALA A 227 17.48 7.88 -17.39
C ALA A 227 17.83 8.27 -18.84
N GLN A 228 18.13 9.55 -19.15
CA GLN A 228 18.28 10.03 -20.53
C GLN A 228 19.44 9.37 -21.29
N GLY A 229 19.18 8.23 -21.92
CA GLY A 229 20.18 7.44 -22.65
C GLY A 229 21.04 6.53 -21.76
N GLU A 230 20.70 6.44 -20.47
CA GLU A 230 21.42 5.59 -19.53
C GLU A 230 20.86 4.16 -19.52
N GLY A 231 21.73 3.17 -19.28
CA GLY A 231 21.33 1.78 -19.19
C GLY A 231 20.60 1.45 -17.88
N ALA A 232 19.91 0.32 -17.82
CA ALA A 232 19.18 -0.14 -16.63
C ALA A 232 20.04 -0.17 -15.34
N ASN A 233 21.35 -0.39 -15.45
CA ASN A 233 22.25 -0.37 -14.30
C ASN A 233 22.38 1.01 -13.66
N ALA A 234 22.50 2.08 -14.46
CA ALA A 234 22.61 3.43 -13.94
C ALA A 234 21.30 3.88 -13.24
N VAL A 235 20.16 3.50 -13.81
CA VAL A 235 18.85 3.68 -13.16
C VAL A 235 18.81 2.98 -11.79
N ARG A 236 19.25 1.72 -11.73
CA ARG A 236 19.31 0.96 -10.47
C ARG A 236 20.29 1.58 -9.46
N GLU A 237 21.45 2.05 -9.90
CA GLU A 237 22.42 2.76 -9.05
C GLU A 237 21.81 4.03 -8.44
N TYR A 238 21.09 4.81 -9.25
CA TYR A 238 20.37 5.99 -8.77
C TYR A 238 19.28 5.61 -7.74
N ILE A 239 18.53 4.53 -8.00
CA ILE A 239 17.52 3.99 -7.05
C ILE A 239 18.16 3.63 -5.71
N VAL A 240 19.24 2.84 -5.74
CA VAL A 240 19.96 2.47 -4.52
C VAL A 240 20.46 3.70 -3.78
N ALA A 241 20.99 4.71 -4.49
CA ALA A 241 21.50 5.92 -3.87
C ALA A 241 20.39 6.74 -3.17
N TYR A 242 19.24 6.96 -3.82
CA TYR A 242 18.17 7.77 -3.23
C TYR A 242 17.43 7.04 -2.10
N VAL A 243 17.23 5.71 -2.23
CA VAL A 243 16.67 4.88 -1.16
C VAL A 243 17.60 4.88 0.05
N GLY A 244 18.91 4.79 -0.16
CA GLY A 244 19.91 4.95 0.90
C GLY A 244 19.80 6.30 1.62
N ARG A 245 19.60 7.40 0.88
CA ARG A 245 19.35 8.72 1.48
C ARG A 245 18.07 8.75 2.31
N MET A 246 16.99 8.11 1.85
CA MET A 246 15.73 8.00 2.62
C MET A 246 15.92 7.23 3.92
N MET A 247 16.56 6.05 3.85
CA MET A 247 16.85 5.22 5.02
C MET A 247 17.71 5.97 6.03
N ALA A 248 18.69 6.76 5.57
CA ALA A 248 19.54 7.58 6.43
C ALA A 248 18.83 8.76 7.12
N ARG A 249 17.56 9.05 6.78
CA ARG A 249 16.74 10.05 7.48
C ARG A 249 15.86 9.46 8.58
N ILE A 250 15.91 8.14 8.77
CA ILE A 250 15.19 7.46 9.84
C ILE A 250 16.19 7.14 10.95
N GLU A 251 15.85 7.57 12.17
CA GLU A 251 16.68 7.39 13.35
C GLU A 251 16.86 5.90 13.69
N GLU A 252 18.02 5.52 14.19
CA GLU A 252 18.40 4.10 14.34
C GLU A 252 17.47 3.29 15.25
N ASP A 253 16.82 3.95 16.21
CA ASP A 253 15.87 3.37 17.17
C ASP A 253 14.41 3.47 16.73
N VAL A 254 14.12 4.08 15.58
CA VAL A 254 12.82 4.00 14.91
C VAL A 254 12.76 2.74 14.06
N GLU A 255 11.62 2.04 14.08
CA GLU A 255 11.47 0.82 13.28
C GLU A 255 11.28 1.17 11.80
N LEU A 256 12.11 0.60 10.93
CA LEU A 256 12.00 0.73 9.48
C LEU A 256 11.40 -0.53 8.82
N GLY A 257 10.35 -0.34 8.04
CA GLY A 257 9.80 -1.33 7.12
C GLY A 257 9.88 -0.92 5.65
N VAL A 258 9.77 -1.90 4.75
CA VAL A 258 9.78 -1.65 3.30
C VAL A 258 8.61 -2.38 2.64
N HIS A 259 7.77 -1.65 1.92
CA HIS A 259 6.74 -2.20 1.06
C HIS A 259 7.16 -2.10 -0.40
N PHE A 260 7.47 -3.25 -1.01
CA PHE A 260 7.71 -3.36 -2.44
C PHE A 260 6.38 -3.47 -3.17
N CYS A 261 5.93 -2.35 -3.74
CA CYS A 261 4.58 -2.19 -4.25
C CYS A 261 4.54 -2.29 -5.78
N TYR A 262 3.63 -3.11 -6.30
CA TYR A 262 3.28 -3.13 -7.73
C TYR A 262 1.88 -2.53 -7.98
N GLY A 263 1.34 -1.85 -6.96
CA GLY A 263 0.02 -1.21 -6.93
C GLY A 263 -1.15 -2.19 -6.95
N ASP A 264 -2.31 -1.82 -6.41
CA ASP A 264 -3.53 -2.62 -6.56
C ASP A 264 -4.64 -1.75 -7.15
N MET A 265 -5.08 -2.06 -8.37
CA MET A 265 -6.18 -1.43 -9.08
C MET A 265 -7.32 -2.43 -9.30
N ALA A 266 -8.08 -2.70 -8.23
CA ALA A 266 -9.17 -3.68 -8.23
C ALA A 266 -8.64 -5.10 -8.49
N HIS A 267 -7.70 -5.54 -7.65
CA HIS A 267 -7.06 -6.85 -7.63
C HIS A 267 -6.16 -7.10 -8.84
N LYS A 268 -5.55 -6.02 -9.37
CA LYS A 268 -4.60 -6.06 -10.49
C LYS A 268 -3.46 -5.09 -10.29
N HIS A 269 -2.24 -5.56 -10.52
CA HIS A 269 -1.05 -4.72 -10.49
C HIS A 269 -0.93 -3.80 -11.71
N PHE A 270 -0.19 -2.69 -11.57
CA PHE A 270 0.21 -1.90 -12.75
C PHE A 270 1.21 -2.69 -13.61
N TYR A 271 2.00 -3.56 -12.97
CA TYR A 271 2.87 -4.55 -13.58
C TYR A 271 2.83 -5.81 -12.72
N GLU A 272 2.53 -6.96 -13.31
CA GLU A 272 2.56 -8.24 -12.62
C GLU A 272 4.02 -8.74 -12.56
N PRO A 273 4.64 -8.83 -11.35
CA PRO A 273 6.00 -9.32 -11.26
C PRO A 273 6.08 -10.77 -11.71
N PRO A 274 7.06 -11.16 -12.55
CA PRO A 274 7.18 -12.55 -13.00
C PRO A 274 7.77 -13.46 -11.92
N THR A 275 8.58 -12.90 -11.01
CA THR A 275 9.21 -13.57 -9.87
C THR A 275 9.51 -12.55 -8.77
N THR A 276 9.99 -13.02 -7.62
CA THR A 276 10.52 -12.17 -6.54
C THR A 276 11.91 -11.59 -6.83
N LEU A 277 12.46 -11.72 -8.05
CA LEU A 277 13.83 -11.31 -8.36
C LEU A 277 14.08 -9.81 -8.16
N ALA A 278 13.20 -8.94 -8.67
CA ALA A 278 13.39 -7.49 -8.52
C ALA A 278 13.34 -7.07 -7.04
N ILE A 279 12.37 -7.62 -6.30
CA ILE A 279 12.20 -7.40 -4.85
C ILE A 279 13.47 -7.79 -4.09
N THR A 280 13.94 -9.03 -4.27
CA THR A 280 15.10 -9.58 -3.57
C THR A 280 16.41 -8.90 -4.00
N SER A 281 16.51 -8.50 -5.26
CA SER A 281 17.65 -7.76 -5.80
C SER A 281 17.77 -6.37 -5.17
N LEU A 282 16.72 -5.54 -5.20
CA LEU A 282 16.74 -4.23 -4.56
C LEU A 282 16.96 -4.37 -3.04
N LEU A 283 16.26 -5.30 -2.38
CA LEU A 283 16.45 -5.57 -0.95
C LEU A 283 17.91 -5.88 -0.62
N THR A 284 18.60 -6.70 -1.42
CA THR A 284 20.01 -7.05 -1.18
C THR A 284 20.90 -5.82 -1.17
N HIS A 285 20.65 -4.84 -2.06
CA HIS A 285 21.36 -3.55 -2.01
C HIS A 285 21.00 -2.74 -0.77
N MET A 286 19.72 -2.73 -0.36
CA MET A 286 19.27 -1.99 0.83
C MET A 286 19.86 -2.56 2.13
N LEU A 287 20.07 -3.88 2.21
CA LEU A 287 20.61 -4.55 3.40
C LEU A 287 22.08 -4.21 3.73
N VAL A 288 22.76 -3.47 2.85
CA VAL A 288 24.12 -2.95 3.06
C VAL A 288 24.11 -1.63 3.82
N PHE A 289 22.99 -0.89 3.84
CA PHE A 289 22.89 0.36 4.58
C PHE A 289 22.88 0.12 6.10
N PRO A 290 23.39 1.07 6.91
CA PRO A 290 23.55 0.88 8.35
C PRO A 290 22.23 0.67 9.10
N HIS A 291 21.16 1.36 8.67
CA HIS A 291 19.89 1.30 9.35
C HIS A 291 19.18 -0.05 9.12
N ARG A 292 18.81 -0.72 10.21
CA ARG A 292 18.23 -2.06 10.17
C ARG A 292 16.80 -2.03 9.61
N ILE A 293 16.60 -2.73 8.51
CA ILE A 293 15.27 -3.08 8.03
C ILE A 293 14.67 -4.13 8.98
N SER A 294 13.57 -3.78 9.63
CA SER A 294 12.87 -4.64 10.59
C SER A 294 11.88 -5.58 9.92
N TYR A 295 11.22 -5.12 8.86
CA TYR A 295 10.30 -5.94 8.09
C TYR A 295 10.25 -5.59 6.59
N ILE A 296 9.86 -6.56 5.77
CA ILE A 296 9.54 -6.36 4.36
C ILE A 296 8.14 -6.89 4.04
N HIS A 297 7.48 -6.24 3.09
CA HIS A 297 6.22 -6.68 2.52
C HIS A 297 6.26 -6.57 0.99
N PHE A 298 5.75 -7.60 0.30
CA PHE A 298 5.67 -7.66 -1.16
C PHE A 298 4.49 -8.54 -1.61
N PRO A 299 3.92 -8.32 -2.82
CA PRO A 299 2.80 -9.11 -3.30
C PRO A 299 3.21 -10.52 -3.78
N ILE A 300 2.34 -11.50 -3.57
CA ILE A 300 2.36 -12.77 -4.31
C ILE A 300 1.08 -12.81 -5.14
N PRO A 301 1.12 -12.36 -6.40
CA PRO A 301 -0.08 -12.21 -7.21
C PRO A 301 -0.81 -13.53 -7.41
N VAL A 302 -2.13 -13.48 -7.51
CA VAL A 302 -2.97 -14.62 -7.93
C VAL A 302 -2.48 -15.19 -9.28
N SER A 303 -1.92 -14.35 -10.16
CA SER A 303 -1.35 -14.77 -11.45
C SER A 303 -0.17 -15.75 -11.30
N ALA A 304 0.55 -15.71 -10.17
CA ALA A 304 1.66 -16.60 -9.86
C ALA A 304 1.21 -17.96 -9.27
N GLN A 305 -0.08 -18.17 -9.03
CA GLN A 305 -0.60 -19.38 -8.34
C GLN A 305 -0.10 -20.69 -8.98
N THR A 306 -0.03 -20.75 -10.31
CA THR A 306 0.42 -21.94 -11.05
C THR A 306 1.93 -22.07 -11.19
N SER A 307 2.70 -21.07 -10.75
CA SER A 307 4.16 -20.99 -10.90
C SER A 307 4.87 -20.61 -9.60
N LEU A 308 4.23 -20.79 -8.44
CA LEU A 308 4.75 -20.40 -7.12
C LEU A 308 6.21 -20.84 -6.84
N PRO A 309 6.64 -22.08 -7.17
CA PRO A 309 8.04 -22.48 -6.97
C PRO A 309 9.04 -21.61 -7.75
N THR A 310 8.73 -21.30 -9.02
CA THR A 310 9.58 -20.44 -9.85
C THR A 310 9.50 -18.99 -9.39
N PHE A 311 8.30 -18.52 -9.05
CA PHE A 311 8.08 -17.16 -8.56
C PHE A 311 8.89 -16.87 -7.28
N LEU A 312 8.94 -17.85 -6.36
CA LEU A 312 9.61 -17.74 -5.06
C LEU A 312 11.08 -18.15 -5.07
N ALA A 313 11.62 -18.67 -6.17
CA ALA A 313 13.01 -19.12 -6.21
C ALA A 313 14.03 -18.05 -5.75
N PRO A 314 13.94 -16.78 -6.20
CA PRO A 314 14.84 -15.73 -5.70
C PRO A 314 14.71 -15.45 -4.19
N LEU A 315 13.52 -15.57 -3.62
CA LEU A 315 13.29 -15.42 -2.17
C LEU A 315 13.96 -16.56 -1.39
N THR A 316 13.89 -17.79 -1.91
CA THR A 316 14.61 -18.95 -1.35
C THR A 316 16.11 -18.67 -1.24
N ASP A 317 16.70 -18.12 -2.30
CA ASP A 317 18.14 -17.87 -2.37
C ASP A 317 18.63 -16.90 -1.28
N ILE A 318 17.83 -15.89 -0.94
CA ILE A 318 18.18 -14.90 0.09
C ILE A 318 17.67 -15.24 1.49
N THR A 319 16.87 -16.31 1.65
CA THR A 319 16.27 -16.70 2.93
C THR A 319 17.28 -16.79 4.09
N PRO A 320 18.47 -17.40 3.92
CA PRO A 320 19.48 -17.42 4.98
C PRO A 320 19.89 -16.02 5.46
N THR A 321 20.03 -15.07 4.53
CA THR A 321 20.37 -13.67 4.84
C THR A 321 19.25 -12.97 5.62
N LEU A 322 17.99 -13.24 5.25
CA LEU A 322 16.82 -12.69 5.96
C LEU A 322 16.77 -13.19 7.40
N MET A 323 17.05 -14.48 7.60
CA MET A 323 17.11 -15.10 8.93
C MET A 323 18.27 -14.58 9.77
N GLU A 324 19.47 -14.47 9.18
CA GLU A 324 20.67 -13.94 9.84
C GLU A 324 20.45 -12.52 10.36
N LYS A 325 19.82 -11.66 9.54
CA LYS A 325 19.51 -10.27 9.90
C LYS A 325 18.24 -10.12 10.75
N GLY A 326 17.53 -11.22 11.00
CA GLY A 326 16.29 -11.23 11.79
C GLY A 326 15.21 -10.33 11.19
N LEU A 327 15.03 -10.37 9.86
CA LEU A 327 13.97 -9.63 9.16
C LEU A 327 12.64 -10.36 9.31
N GLU A 328 11.60 -9.58 9.62
CA GLU A 328 10.22 -10.05 9.52
C GLU A 328 9.76 -10.01 8.07
N VAL A 329 9.14 -11.09 7.58
CA VAL A 329 8.68 -11.18 6.19
C VAL A 329 7.17 -11.31 6.18
N TYR A 330 6.50 -10.46 5.41
CA TYR A 330 5.05 -10.46 5.25
C TYR A 330 4.71 -10.59 3.75
N PRO A 331 4.66 -11.80 3.18
CA PRO A 331 4.20 -11.97 1.82
C PRO A 331 2.69 -11.66 1.71
N GLY A 332 2.31 -10.96 0.64
CA GLY A 332 0.93 -10.68 0.27
C GLY A 332 0.25 -11.93 -0.28
N VAL A 333 -0.25 -12.79 0.61
CA VAL A 333 -0.82 -14.10 0.28
C VAL A 333 -2.34 -14.12 0.35
N VAL A 334 -2.95 -13.13 1.00
CA VAL A 334 -4.41 -13.08 1.19
C VAL A 334 -5.05 -12.33 0.05
N GLN A 335 -6.04 -12.97 -0.57
CA GLN A 335 -6.90 -12.38 -1.59
C GLN A 335 -8.37 -12.56 -1.17
N PHE A 336 -9.20 -11.54 -1.41
CA PHE A 336 -10.63 -11.60 -1.08
C PHE A 336 -11.29 -12.82 -1.73
N ASP A 337 -12.10 -13.54 -0.95
CA ASP A 337 -12.85 -14.74 -1.38
C ASP A 337 -11.98 -15.88 -1.96
N ASP A 338 -10.71 -15.98 -1.53
CA ASP A 338 -9.77 -16.98 -2.00
C ASP A 338 -9.07 -17.72 -0.85
N GLU A 339 -9.85 -18.41 -0.01
CA GLU A 339 -9.28 -19.20 1.10
C GLU A 339 -8.32 -20.29 0.58
N LYS A 340 -8.71 -20.99 -0.48
CA LYS A 340 -7.91 -22.09 -1.04
C LYS A 340 -6.58 -21.58 -1.59
N GLY A 341 -6.60 -20.57 -2.44
CA GLY A 341 -5.37 -20.00 -3.01
C GLY A 341 -4.50 -19.37 -1.93
N THR A 342 -5.11 -18.73 -0.91
CA THR A 342 -4.39 -18.22 0.26
C THR A 342 -3.60 -19.34 0.95
N ARG A 343 -4.25 -20.47 1.28
CA ARG A 343 -3.58 -21.63 1.90
C ARG A 343 -2.46 -22.20 1.03
N GLU A 344 -2.68 -22.26 -0.29
CA GLU A 344 -1.68 -22.75 -1.23
C GLU A 344 -0.45 -21.83 -1.33
N ARG A 345 -0.65 -20.50 -1.38
CA ARG A 345 0.45 -19.50 -1.38
C ARG A 345 1.26 -19.57 -0.09
N ILE A 346 0.60 -19.69 1.05
CA ILE A 346 1.27 -19.86 2.35
C ILE A 346 2.09 -21.14 2.38
N ALA A 347 1.50 -22.26 1.97
CA ALA A 347 2.21 -23.53 1.93
C ALA A 347 3.40 -23.47 0.96
N ALA A 348 3.30 -22.70 -0.13
CA ALA A 348 4.42 -22.48 -1.05
C ALA A 348 5.54 -21.66 -0.40
N VAL A 349 5.24 -20.57 0.32
CA VAL A 349 6.24 -19.80 1.08
C VAL A 349 6.89 -20.67 2.16
N THR A 350 6.12 -21.44 2.94
CA THR A 350 6.66 -22.35 3.96
C THR A 350 7.63 -23.37 3.37
N ARG A 351 7.33 -23.92 2.18
CA ARG A 351 8.22 -24.88 1.50
C ARG A 351 9.45 -24.21 0.87
N ALA A 352 9.28 -23.03 0.29
CA ALA A 352 10.36 -22.30 -0.37
C ALA A 352 11.37 -21.75 0.64
N CYS A 353 10.91 -21.33 1.82
CA CYS A 353 11.73 -20.63 2.81
C CYS A 353 11.75 -21.39 4.15
N PRO A 354 12.35 -22.59 4.22
CA PRO A 354 12.31 -23.41 5.42
C PRO A 354 13.01 -22.71 6.60
N GLY A 355 12.32 -22.62 7.74
CA GLY A 355 12.82 -21.97 8.96
C GLY A 355 12.63 -20.45 9.01
N LEU A 356 12.18 -19.81 7.93
CA LEU A 356 11.81 -18.40 7.93
C LEU A 356 10.51 -18.21 8.70
N ASN A 357 10.53 -17.37 9.74
CA ASN A 357 9.30 -16.90 10.36
C ASN A 357 8.69 -15.81 9.47
N PHE A 358 7.44 -15.99 9.08
CA PHE A 358 6.71 -15.01 8.27
C PHE A 358 5.29 -14.80 8.81
N GLY A 359 4.75 -13.62 8.55
CA GLY A 359 3.34 -13.28 8.82
C GLY A 359 2.54 -13.29 7.52
N VAL A 360 1.33 -12.74 7.53
CA VAL A 360 0.53 -12.62 6.30
C VAL A 360 0.02 -11.21 6.10
N ALA A 361 -0.20 -10.86 4.84
CA ALA A 361 -0.81 -9.61 4.42
C ALA A 361 -1.66 -9.86 3.17
N THR A 362 -2.46 -8.85 2.81
CA THR A 362 -2.95 -8.68 1.42
C THR A 362 -1.81 -8.24 0.51
N GLU A 363 -2.01 -8.25 -0.81
CA GLU A 363 -0.98 -7.82 -1.78
C GLU A 363 -0.63 -6.33 -1.68
N CYS A 364 -1.58 -5.50 -1.26
CA CYS A 364 -1.45 -4.06 -1.09
C CYS A 364 -2.43 -3.55 0.00
N GLY A 365 -2.48 -2.23 0.21
CA GLY A 365 -3.48 -1.58 1.07
C GLY A 365 -4.91 -1.65 0.49
N TRP A 366 -5.90 -1.46 1.35
CA TRP A 366 -7.32 -1.66 1.03
C TRP A 366 -8.04 -0.40 0.55
N GLY A 367 -7.35 0.73 0.34
CA GLY A 367 -7.98 2.00 -0.02
C GLY A 367 -8.81 1.98 -1.32
N ARG A 368 -8.67 0.95 -2.16
CA ARG A 368 -9.49 0.76 -3.39
C ARG A 368 -10.41 -0.46 -3.31
N THR A 369 -10.36 -1.18 -2.20
CA THR A 369 -11.17 -2.36 -1.94
C THR A 369 -12.58 -1.92 -1.59
N PRO A 370 -13.62 -2.53 -2.17
CA PRO A 370 -15.00 -2.27 -1.74
C PRO A 370 -15.20 -2.60 -0.26
N GLU A 371 -15.92 -1.74 0.47
CA GLU A 371 -16.09 -1.83 1.92
C GLU A 371 -16.67 -3.19 2.34
N GLU A 372 -17.59 -3.74 1.54
CA GLU A 372 -18.21 -5.05 1.78
C GLU A 372 -17.22 -6.23 1.75
N GLN A 373 -16.04 -6.06 1.15
CA GLN A 373 -15.00 -7.10 1.06
C GLN A 373 -14.09 -7.13 2.30
N ILE A 374 -14.01 -6.02 3.04
CA ILE A 374 -13.05 -5.84 4.15
C ILE A 374 -13.25 -6.87 5.26
N GLY A 375 -14.49 -7.15 5.63
CA GLY A 375 -14.80 -8.15 6.65
C GLY A 375 -14.32 -9.56 6.27
N GLY A 376 -14.48 -9.94 4.99
CA GLY A 376 -14.00 -11.23 4.48
C GLY A 376 -12.47 -11.31 4.42
N ILE A 377 -11.80 -10.21 4.04
CA ILE A 377 -10.33 -10.13 4.06
C ILE A 377 -9.80 -10.30 5.49
N MET A 378 -10.37 -9.59 6.47
CA MET A 378 -9.96 -9.73 7.87
C MET A 378 -10.19 -11.16 8.38
N GLU A 379 -11.31 -11.80 8.04
CA GLU A 379 -11.55 -13.20 8.39
C GLU A 379 -10.43 -14.11 7.83
N LEU A 380 -10.08 -13.98 6.55
CA LEU A 380 -8.98 -14.74 5.95
C LEU A 380 -7.63 -14.49 6.61
N LEU A 381 -7.34 -13.25 7.01
CA LEU A 381 -6.12 -12.89 7.75
C LEU A 381 -6.04 -13.55 9.14
N THR A 382 -7.18 -13.96 9.72
CA THR A 382 -7.22 -14.71 10.98
C THR A 382 -7.11 -16.23 10.81
N LEU A 383 -7.40 -16.79 9.63
CA LEU A 383 -7.50 -18.25 9.41
C LEU A 383 -6.21 -19.04 9.62
N LEU A 384 -5.09 -18.38 9.88
CA LEU A 384 -3.79 -18.98 9.97
C LEU A 384 -3.29 -18.92 11.41
N GLU A 385 -3.74 -19.90 12.18
CA GLU A 385 -2.89 -20.55 13.15
C GLU A 385 -2.12 -21.65 12.40
N PHE A 386 -0.80 -21.51 12.31
CA PHE A 386 0.04 -22.68 12.11
C PHE A 386 -0.16 -23.59 13.33
N GLY A 387 -0.66 -24.81 13.12
CA GLY A 387 -0.90 -25.75 14.22
C GLY A 387 -2.26 -25.66 14.91
N GLY A 388 -3.34 -25.51 14.14
CA GLY A 388 -4.68 -26.02 14.46
C GLY A 388 -5.31 -25.72 15.83
N ARG A 389 -6.08 -24.63 15.93
CA ARG A 389 -7.42 -24.62 16.53
C ARG A 389 -8.15 -23.32 16.18
N ILE A 390 -8.88 -23.32 15.05
CA ILE A 390 -9.77 -22.20 14.68
C ILE A 390 -10.78 -21.94 15.82
N LEU A 391 -10.55 -20.89 16.61
CA LEU A 391 -11.57 -20.28 17.46
C LEU A 391 -12.48 -19.46 16.55
N ARG A 392 -13.49 -20.11 15.95
CA ARG A 392 -14.60 -19.36 15.34
C ARG A 392 -15.25 -18.52 16.44
N ALA A 393 -15.00 -17.21 16.43
CA ALA A 393 -15.84 -16.28 17.16
C ALA A 393 -17.26 -16.39 16.58
N ARG A 394 -18.14 -17.10 17.29
CA ARG A 394 -19.56 -17.18 16.96
C ARG A 394 -20.12 -15.75 16.99
N ARG A 395 -20.36 -15.16 15.82
CA ARG A 395 -21.36 -14.09 15.69
C ARG A 395 -22.71 -14.72 16.02
N SER A 396 -23.21 -14.50 17.23
CA SER A 396 -24.57 -14.90 17.63
C SER A 396 -25.59 -13.99 16.96
N GLY A 397 -25.87 -14.26 15.68
CA GLY A 397 -27.04 -13.74 14.96
C GLY A 397 -28.10 -14.83 14.91
N LYS A 398 -28.97 -14.87 15.93
CA LYS A 398 -30.10 -15.79 16.00
C LYS A 398 -31.11 -15.41 14.91
N ARG A 399 -31.10 -16.13 13.79
CA ARG A 399 -32.25 -16.21 12.86
C ARG A 399 -32.97 -17.51 13.19
N ASP A 400 -34.02 -17.41 14.00
CA ASP A 400 -34.97 -18.51 14.19
C ASP A 400 -35.76 -18.69 12.89
N SER A 401 -35.54 -19.82 12.24
CA SER A 401 -36.39 -20.38 11.20
C SER A 401 -37.42 -21.31 11.86
N GLY A 402 -38.71 -20.96 11.77
CA GLY A 402 -39.82 -21.83 12.17
C GLY A 402 -40.91 -21.85 11.09
N GLU A 403 -40.90 -22.89 10.25
CA GLU A 403 -42.09 -23.50 9.63
C GLU A 403 -42.82 -24.33 10.73
N LYS A 404 -44.13 -24.58 10.83
CA LYS A 404 -45.42 -24.44 10.09
C LYS A 404 -46.51 -24.41 11.22
N GLU A 405 -47.76 -23.96 11.08
CA GLU A 405 -48.86 -24.66 10.37
C GLU A 405 -50.20 -23.89 10.59
N GLY A 406 -51.01 -23.78 9.52
CA GLY A 406 -52.48 -23.65 9.40
C GLY A 406 -53.34 -22.77 10.33
N ASN A 407 -54.05 -21.77 9.76
CA ASN A 407 -55.52 -21.86 9.61
C ASN A 407 -56.08 -20.83 8.60
N GLU A 408 -57.24 -21.18 8.04
CA GLU A 408 -57.84 -20.70 6.80
C GLU A 408 -58.82 -19.51 6.97
N VAL A 409 -59.18 -18.89 5.82
CA VAL A 409 -60.37 -18.04 5.52
C VAL A 409 -60.30 -16.53 5.84
N MET A 410 -60.19 -15.67 4.81
CA MET A 410 -61.35 -15.02 4.16
C MET A 410 -60.90 -14.03 3.05
N ARG A 411 -61.41 -14.21 1.83
CA ARG A 411 -61.22 -13.35 0.66
C ARG A 411 -62.03 -12.05 0.78
N SER A 412 -61.43 -10.90 0.42
CA SER A 412 -62.17 -9.79 -0.20
C SER A 412 -61.26 -8.99 -1.16
N LYS A 413 -61.87 -8.41 -2.20
CA LYS A 413 -61.35 -8.04 -3.53
C LYS A 413 -60.53 -6.72 -3.58
N PRO A 414 -59.70 -6.50 -4.62
CA PRO A 414 -59.07 -5.21 -4.88
C PRO A 414 -60.04 -4.21 -5.51
N CYS A 415 -59.90 -2.93 -5.16
CA CYS A 415 -60.70 -1.82 -5.68
C CYS A 415 -59.94 -1.09 -6.80
N ASP A 416 -60.54 -1.04 -7.98
CA ASP A 416 -60.15 -0.22 -9.12
C ASP A 416 -60.40 1.27 -8.82
N VAL A 417 -59.40 2.14 -9.08
CA VAL A 417 -59.66 3.57 -9.29
C VAL A 417 -58.92 4.04 -10.55
N LYS A 418 -59.72 4.64 -11.42
CA LYS A 418 -59.46 5.04 -12.80
C LYS A 418 -58.51 6.23 -12.91
N ARG A 419 -57.75 6.25 -14.03
CA ARG A 419 -57.13 7.44 -14.62
C ARG A 419 -58.21 8.39 -15.14
N GLU A 420 -58.09 9.67 -14.81
CA GLU A 420 -58.72 10.76 -15.55
C GLU A 420 -57.65 11.72 -16.09
N THR A 421 -57.99 12.27 -17.24
CA THR A 421 -57.18 12.91 -18.29
C THR A 421 -56.90 14.40 -18.04
N GLU A 422 -55.83 14.90 -18.68
CA GLU A 422 -55.48 16.31 -18.82
C GLU A 422 -56.59 17.17 -19.48
N PRO A 423 -56.48 18.51 -19.36
CA PRO A 423 -56.13 19.26 -20.58
C PRO A 423 -55.17 20.45 -20.37
N GLU A 424 -54.35 20.73 -21.40
CA GLU A 424 -53.66 22.00 -21.64
C GLU A 424 -54.65 23.14 -21.97
N PRO A 425 -54.23 24.40 -21.80
CA PRO A 425 -53.67 25.15 -22.94
C PRO A 425 -52.27 25.72 -22.74
#